data_AF-A0A378W9P5-F1
#
_entry.id   AF-A0A378W9P5-F1
#
_cell.length_a   1.000
_cell.length_b   1.000
_cell.length_c   1.000
_cell.angle_alpha   90.00
_cell.angle_beta   90.00
_cell.angle_gamma   90.00
#
_symmetry.space_group_name_H-M   'P 1'
#
loop_
_entity.id
_entity.type
_entity.pdbx_description
1 polymer ?
#
loop_
_entity_poly.entity_id
_entity_poly.type
_entity_poly.pdbx_seq_one_letter_code
_entity_poly.pdbx_strand_id
1 'polypeptide(L)'
;MLINFSMERKYFHENYLYKKPFIFKKSLDVSCISWKEINELYQRADPTDWQFKFRKGEIIPKEAYVESFNDVGRIRHRFNKTAVYQYLQDGATMVYNRIDNEPFVDSIAKQIAQFAQA
;
A
#
# COMPACT_ATOMS: atom_id res chain seq x y z
N MET A 1 -4.39 14.25 6.69
CA MET A 1 -5.21 13.38 7.58
C MET A 1 -4.58 13.35 8.96
N LEU A 2 -5.39 13.21 10.01
CA LEU A 2 -4.90 13.05 11.38
C LEU A 2 -5.43 11.75 12.00
N ILE A 3 -4.56 11.01 12.68
CA ILE A 3 -4.91 9.78 13.40
C ILE A 3 -5.27 10.14 14.84
N ASN A 4 -6.48 9.81 15.26
CA ASN A 4 -6.89 9.86 16.65
C ASN A 4 -6.66 8.50 17.33
N PHE A 5 -5.57 8.39 18.08
CA PHE A 5 -5.24 7.18 18.83
C PHE A 5 -6.16 6.95 20.05
N SER A 6 -6.92 7.95 20.52
CA SER A 6 -7.82 7.81 21.69
C SER A 6 -7.20 7.12 22.91
N MET A 7 -5.87 7.20 23.04
CA MET A 7 -5.07 6.50 24.03
C MET A 7 -3.80 7.32 24.26
N GLU A 8 -3.40 7.44 25.52
CA GLU A 8 -2.13 8.06 25.85
C GLU A 8 -0.97 7.16 25.43
N ARG A 9 0.07 7.78 24.87
CA ARG A 9 1.29 7.08 24.45
C ARG A 9 1.90 6.25 25.58
N LYS A 10 2.05 6.83 26.77
CA LYS A 10 2.65 6.15 27.93
C LYS A 10 1.90 4.84 28.23
N TYR A 11 0.58 4.91 28.26
CA TYR A 11 -0.27 3.75 28.49
C TYR A 11 -0.12 2.70 27.37
N PHE A 12 -0.01 3.11 26.11
CA PHE A 12 0.25 2.22 24.98
C PHE A 12 1.56 1.44 25.14
N HIS A 13 2.66 2.12 25.47
CA HIS A 13 3.97 1.47 25.66
C HIS A 13 3.95 0.50 26.86
N GLU A 14 3.36 0.92 27.97
CA GLU A 14 3.34 0.12 29.20
C GLU A 14 2.45 -1.13 29.07
N ASN A 15 1.41 -1.11 28.25
CA ASN A 15 0.37 -2.15 28.26
C ASN A 15 0.20 -2.93 26.95
N TYR A 16 0.67 -2.42 25.81
CA TYR A 16 0.36 -2.99 24.48
C TYR A 16 1.57 -3.18 23.58
N LEU A 17 2.44 -2.19 23.44
CA LEU A 17 3.60 -2.26 22.54
C LEU A 17 4.45 -3.50 22.87
N TYR A 18 4.67 -4.37 21.89
CA TYR A 18 5.36 -5.67 22.02
C TYR A 18 4.76 -6.66 23.04
N LYS A 19 3.51 -6.48 23.47
CA LYS A 19 2.85 -7.32 24.47
C LYS A 19 1.59 -7.99 23.95
N LYS A 20 0.67 -7.21 23.36
CA LYS A 20 -0.62 -7.72 22.87
C LYS A 20 -1.23 -6.79 21.82
N PRO A 21 -2.05 -7.33 20.90
CA PRO A 21 -2.73 -6.51 19.89
C PRO A 21 -3.75 -5.56 20.52
N PHE A 22 -3.94 -4.41 19.90
CA PHE A 22 -4.98 -3.44 20.21
C PHE A 22 -5.58 -2.87 18.93
N ILE A 23 -6.90 -2.66 18.91
CA ILE A 23 -7.61 -2.11 17.75
C ILE A 23 -8.07 -0.69 18.09
N PHE A 24 -7.47 0.30 17.43
CA PHE A 24 -7.93 1.68 17.44
C PHE A 24 -9.13 1.83 16.47
N LYS A 25 -10.35 1.79 17.01
CA LYS A 25 -11.57 1.92 16.21
C LYS A 25 -11.79 3.36 15.78
N LYS A 26 -12.17 3.58 14.51
CA LYS A 26 -12.49 4.91 13.94
C LYS A 26 -11.37 5.95 14.16
N SER A 27 -10.12 5.51 14.16
CA SER A 27 -8.96 6.36 14.44
C SER A 27 -8.55 7.24 13.27
N LEU A 28 -8.96 6.90 12.06
CA LEU A 28 -8.62 7.65 10.85
C LEU A 28 -9.88 7.83 10.00
N ASP A 29 -10.16 9.07 9.62
CA ASP A 29 -11.10 9.35 8.55
C ASP A 29 -10.40 9.23 7.20
N VAL A 30 -10.83 8.25 6.41
CA VAL A 30 -10.27 7.94 5.08
C VAL A 30 -11.12 8.51 3.95
N SER A 31 -12.14 9.32 4.26
CA SER A 31 -13.02 9.95 3.26
C SER A 31 -12.27 10.79 2.21
N CYS A 32 -11.09 11.28 2.56
CA CYS A 32 -10.22 12.03 1.66
C CYS A 32 -9.31 11.15 0.79
N ILE A 33 -9.28 9.83 0.97
CA ILE A 33 -8.58 8.89 0.06
C ILE A 33 -9.58 8.39 -0.97
N SER A 34 -9.47 8.93 -2.17
CA SER A 34 -10.29 8.60 -3.32
C SER A 34 -9.72 7.43 -4.12
N TRP A 35 -10.58 6.73 -4.86
CA TRP A 35 -10.15 5.76 -5.86
C TRP A 35 -9.25 6.36 -6.95
N LYS A 36 -9.37 7.67 -7.20
CA LYS A 36 -8.49 8.38 -8.12
C LYS A 36 -7.05 8.36 -7.61
N GLU A 37 -6.83 8.72 -6.35
CA GLU A 37 -5.48 8.72 -5.75
C GLU A 37 -4.87 7.32 -5.73
N ILE A 38 -5.66 6.29 -5.40
CA ILE A 38 -5.20 4.89 -5.44
C ILE A 38 -4.81 4.47 -6.86
N ASN A 39 -5.62 4.83 -7.87
CA ASN A 39 -5.32 4.52 -9.26
C ASN A 39 -4.08 5.25 -9.76
N GLU A 40 -3.89 6.51 -9.38
CA GLU A 40 -2.71 7.30 -9.75
C GLU A 40 -1.43 6.75 -9.10
N LEU A 41 -1.51 6.33 -7.84
CA LEU A 41 -0.42 5.66 -7.12
C LEU A 41 0.00 4.35 -7.79
N TYR A 42 -0.98 3.55 -8.21
CA TYR A 42 -0.74 2.36 -9.03
C TYR A 42 -0.03 2.68 -10.36
N GLN A 43 -0.47 3.74 -11.05
CA GLN A 43 0.13 4.12 -12.35
C GLN A 43 1.57 4.61 -12.25
N ARG A 44 1.98 5.13 -11.09
CA ARG A 44 3.35 5.56 -10.81
C ARG A 44 4.27 4.43 -10.33
N ALA A 45 3.70 3.30 -9.89
CA ALA A 45 4.49 2.20 -9.34
C ALA A 45 5.41 1.56 -10.40
N ASP A 46 6.59 1.11 -9.98
CA ASP A 46 7.44 0.28 -10.83
C ASP A 46 6.81 -1.12 -10.97
N PRO A 47 6.39 -1.52 -12.18
CA PRO A 47 5.73 -2.80 -12.39
C PRO A 47 6.64 -4.00 -12.13
N THR A 48 7.96 -3.81 -12.14
CA THR A 48 8.94 -4.88 -11.90
C THR A 48 9.30 -5.06 -10.43
N ASP A 49 8.99 -4.07 -9.57
CA ASP A 49 9.35 -4.11 -8.15
C ASP A 49 8.60 -5.25 -7.43
N TRP A 50 9.34 -6.07 -6.69
CA TRP A 50 8.81 -7.18 -5.89
C TRP A 50 7.90 -6.73 -4.72
N GLN A 51 8.00 -5.47 -4.31
CA GLN A 51 7.12 -4.87 -3.31
C GLN A 51 5.69 -4.71 -3.83
N PHE A 52 5.54 -4.53 -5.15
CA PHE A 52 4.26 -4.47 -5.82
C PHE A 52 3.86 -5.87 -6.32
N LYS A 53 2.78 -6.45 -5.82
CA LYS A 53 2.38 -7.82 -6.18
C LYS A 53 0.88 -8.03 -6.13
N PHE A 54 0.42 -8.99 -6.91
CA PHE A 54 -0.93 -9.50 -6.86
C PHE A 54 -0.98 -10.82 -6.09
N ARG A 55 -2.02 -11.02 -5.28
CA ARG A 55 -2.27 -12.29 -4.58
C ARG A 55 -3.70 -12.76 -4.74
N LYS A 56 -3.87 -14.05 -4.97
CA LYS A 56 -5.15 -14.76 -4.91
C LYS A 56 -4.87 -16.16 -4.34
N GLY A 57 -4.77 -16.22 -3.01
CA GLY A 57 -4.11 -17.34 -2.31
C GLY A 57 -2.59 -17.24 -2.44
N GLU A 58 -2.07 -17.67 -3.58
CA GLU A 58 -0.65 -17.57 -3.93
C GLU A 58 -0.30 -16.21 -4.55
N ILE A 59 1.00 -15.91 -4.64
CA ILE A 59 1.49 -14.75 -5.41
C ILE A 59 1.30 -15.04 -6.90
N ILE A 60 0.67 -14.10 -7.60
CA ILE A 60 0.52 -14.17 -9.05
C ILE A 60 1.87 -13.76 -9.69
N PRO A 61 2.42 -14.57 -10.62
CA PRO A 61 3.67 -14.23 -11.31
C PRO A 61 3.60 -12.90 -12.04
N LYS A 62 4.71 -12.15 -12.07
CA LYS A 62 4.78 -10.81 -12.68
C LYS A 62 4.41 -10.84 -14.16
N GLU A 63 4.86 -11.86 -14.86
CA GLU A 63 4.66 -12.09 -16.29
C GLU A 63 3.17 -12.20 -16.65
N ALA A 64 2.31 -12.50 -15.67
CA ALA A 64 0.88 -12.60 -15.88
C ALA A 64 0.18 -11.23 -15.97
N TYR A 65 0.81 -10.15 -15.49
CA TYR A 65 0.23 -8.79 -15.46
C TYR A 65 1.23 -7.67 -15.78
N VAL A 66 2.47 -8.02 -16.13
CA VAL A 66 3.54 -7.11 -16.54
C VAL A 66 4.05 -7.58 -17.88
N GLU A 67 4.15 -6.64 -18.82
CA GLU A 67 4.69 -6.91 -20.16
C GLU A 67 5.95 -6.10 -20.42
N SER A 68 6.91 -6.71 -21.09
CA SER A 68 8.10 -6.06 -21.60
C SER A 68 7.89 -5.60 -23.04
N PHE A 69 8.38 -4.42 -23.39
CA PHE A 69 8.32 -3.89 -24.76
C PHE A 69 9.63 -3.17 -25.12
N ASN A 70 9.95 -3.15 -26.41
CA ASN A 70 11.11 -2.41 -26.91
C ASN A 70 10.70 -0.96 -27.17
N ASP A 71 11.32 -0.04 -26.43
CA ASP A 71 11.17 1.39 -26.58
C ASP A 71 12.49 1.98 -27.09
N VAL A 72 12.58 2.16 -28.42
CA VAL A 72 13.74 2.74 -29.12
C VAL A 72 15.07 2.09 -28.69
N GLY A 73 15.11 0.75 -28.72
CA GLY A 73 16.30 -0.05 -28.37
C GLY A 73 16.48 -0.32 -26.88
N ARG A 74 15.54 0.10 -26.02
CA ARG A 74 15.56 -0.20 -24.59
C ARG A 74 14.37 -1.07 -24.21
N ILE A 75 14.62 -2.16 -23.48
CA ILE A 75 13.53 -2.96 -22.92
C ILE A 75 12.94 -2.18 -21.74
N ARG A 76 11.65 -1.87 -21.83
CA ARG A 76 10.85 -1.27 -20.76
C ARG A 76 9.77 -2.23 -20.32
N HIS A 77 9.24 -1.99 -19.13
CA HIS A 77 8.18 -2.80 -18.53
C HIS A 77 7.00 -1.90 -18.22
N ARG A 78 5.79 -2.42 -18.40
CA ARG A 78 4.55 -1.76 -18.00
C ARG A 78 3.53 -2.78 -17.51
N PHE A 79 2.58 -2.32 -16.71
CA PHE A 79 1.43 -3.14 -16.37
C PHE A 79 0.59 -3.42 -17.61
N ASN A 80 0.23 -4.68 -17.83
CA ASN A 80 -0.87 -5.04 -18.70
C ASN A 80 -2.18 -4.67 -17.98
N LYS A 81 -2.71 -3.48 -18.29
CA LYS A 81 -3.89 -2.93 -17.59
C LYS A 81 -5.08 -3.88 -17.63
N THR A 82 -5.31 -4.54 -18.77
CA THR A 82 -6.42 -5.50 -18.93
C THR A 82 -6.26 -6.66 -17.96
N ALA A 83 -5.08 -7.27 -17.90
CA ALA A 83 -4.80 -8.37 -16.96
C ALA A 83 -4.91 -7.91 -15.51
N VAL A 84 -4.35 -6.73 -15.17
CA VAL A 84 -4.47 -6.14 -13.83
C VAL A 84 -5.93 -6.00 -13.40
N TYR A 85 -6.77 -5.39 -14.23
CA TYR A 85 -8.19 -5.20 -13.90
C TYR A 85 -8.94 -6.54 -13.83
N GLN A 86 -8.64 -7.49 -14.71
CA GLN A 86 -9.23 -8.83 -14.66
C GLN A 86 -8.90 -9.53 -13.33
N TYR A 87 -7.63 -9.51 -12.91
CA TYR A 87 -7.24 -10.10 -11.62
C TYR A 87 -7.96 -9.43 -10.44
N LEU A 88 -8.09 -8.10 -10.44
CA LEU A 88 -8.85 -7.40 -9.39
C LEU A 88 -10.33 -7.82 -9.38
N GLN A 89 -10.98 -7.89 -10.55
CA GLN A 89 -12.37 -8.33 -10.67
C GLN A 89 -12.57 -9.78 -10.22
N ASP A 90 -11.58 -10.63 -10.49
CA ASP A 90 -11.58 -12.03 -10.08
C ASP A 90 -11.25 -12.22 -8.58
N GLY A 91 -11.15 -11.14 -7.82
CA GLY A 91 -10.94 -11.16 -6.37
C GLY A 91 -9.48 -11.27 -5.94
N ALA A 92 -8.52 -11.03 -6.84
CA ALA A 92 -7.14 -10.85 -6.42
C ALA A 92 -6.97 -9.54 -5.64
N THR A 93 -6.06 -9.56 -4.67
CA THR A 93 -5.66 -8.37 -3.91
C THR A 93 -4.35 -7.83 -4.44
N MET A 94 -4.33 -6.54 -4.76
CA MET A 94 -3.10 -5.80 -5.05
C MET A 94 -2.44 -5.38 -3.74
N VAL A 95 -1.16 -5.71 -3.58
CA VAL A 95 -0.35 -5.36 -2.42
C VAL A 95 0.81 -4.51 -2.91
N TYR A 96 0.90 -3.29 -2.41
CA TYR A 96 2.05 -2.42 -2.65
C TYR A 96 2.62 -1.99 -1.30
N ASN A 97 3.83 -2.48 -1.04
CA ASN A 97 4.56 -2.21 0.18
C ASN A 97 5.60 -1.11 -0.05
N ARG A 98 6.07 -0.50 1.05
CA ARG A 98 7.11 0.56 1.02
C ARG A 98 6.75 1.68 0.04
N ILE A 99 5.49 2.12 0.13
CA ILE A 99 5.02 3.26 -0.63
C ILE A 99 5.67 4.49 -0.02
N ASP A 100 6.63 5.04 -0.74
CA ASP A 100 7.37 6.23 -0.36
C ASP A 100 7.05 7.37 -1.35
N ASN A 101 7.23 8.62 -0.91
CA ASN A 101 6.97 9.83 -1.72
C ASN A 101 5.49 10.07 -2.07
N GLU A 102 4.56 9.52 -1.29
CA GLU A 102 3.13 9.79 -1.43
C GLU A 102 2.65 10.57 -0.19
N PRO A 103 2.23 11.84 -0.33
CA PRO A 103 2.03 12.75 0.81
C PRO A 103 1.12 12.21 1.91
N PHE A 104 0.05 11.51 1.53
CA PHE A 104 -0.92 10.97 2.48
C PHE A 104 -0.37 9.74 3.22
N VAL A 105 0.41 8.90 2.54
CA VAL A 105 1.08 7.74 3.14
C VAL A 105 2.15 8.20 4.13
N ASP A 106 3.00 9.14 3.70
CA ASP A 106 4.05 9.72 4.54
C ASP A 106 3.47 10.38 5.80
N SER A 107 2.34 11.07 5.66
CA SER A 107 1.63 11.71 6.77
C SER A 107 1.12 10.69 7.79
N ILE A 108 0.55 9.57 7.34
CA ILE A 108 0.09 8.47 8.21
C ILE A 108 1.29 7.81 8.90
N ALA A 109 2.33 7.46 8.14
CA ALA A 109 3.53 6.79 8.65
C ALA A 109 4.23 7.61 9.73
N LYS A 110 4.40 8.93 9.51
CA LYS A 110 4.99 9.85 10.50
C LYS A 110 4.20 9.92 11.81
N GLN A 111 2.87 9.95 11.74
CA GLN A 111 2.02 9.99 12.94
C GLN A 111 2.10 8.69 13.74
N ILE A 112 2.12 7.54 13.05
CA ILE A 112 2.32 6.24 13.69
C ILE A 112 3.71 6.17 14.34
N ALA A 113 4.76 6.58 13.64
CA ALA A 113 6.12 6.60 14.17
C ALA A 113 6.26 7.53 15.39
N GLN A 114 5.62 8.71 15.36
CA GLN A 114 5.63 9.65 16.47
C GLN A 114 4.88 9.11 17.70
N PHE A 115 3.76 8.39 17.49
CA PHE A 115 3.01 7.76 18.56
C PHE A 115 3.74 6.54 19.13
N ALA A 116 4.25 5.66 18.28
CA ALA A 116 4.87 4.40 18.71
C ALA A 116 6.33 4.54 19.18
N GLN A 117 7.08 5.54 18.69
CA GLN A 117 8.51 5.75 18.97
C GLN A 117 9.34 4.46 18.99
N ALA A 118 9.15 3.63 17.96
CA ALA A 118 9.67 2.28 17.87
C ALA A 118 10.23 2.00 16.48
#